data_AF-A0A411WJ46-F1
#
_entry.id   AF-A0A411WJ46-F1
#
_cell.length_a   1.000
_cell.length_b   1.000
_cell.length_c   1.000
_cell.angle_alpha   90.00
_cell.angle_beta   90.00
_cell.angle_gamma   90.00
#
_symmetry.space_group_name_H-M   'P 1'
#
loop_
_entity.id
_entity.type
_entity.pdbx_description
1 polymer ?
#
loop_
_entity_poly.entity_id
_entity_poly.type
_entity_poly.pdbx_seq_one_letter_code
_entity_poly.pdbx_strand_id
1 'polypeptide(L)'
;MLFTSKATRPDTLADHTFLATPAWQVVTDDSRKAKGRGVGIQWVNSAVATVLGIVLLFGLGCIVSYIGNRGLISSAENLAKQSTDFNVSMTERLTHQQAFKQQISQLQYRAEHGSPWYLGFGLSTNNKLLTVLWPYYHTANQQNIQQPIVDNLYGKLTELVQMPPNSPERAELAKAGYDRLKAYLMLSRPDRVDAPLLGNILIENNKRAPATVSDGVWQSVGPELMQFYANNLSRHPEWAIKPDRMLVSDARQVLMNHIGMQNAETSIYQGILRRVGQNYGNMSLNQVLNGMDSRTLFTTEEEVPGMFTRDAWEGMVEKEIDKAVKNRREEIDWVLTDGGKQQANDISPEVLKQRLSERYFTDYSAAWLNFLNSISWTRAESMSDVIDQLTLLADARQSPLIALMNTVKYQGQTAQKGRALTETLVKSAQEVFGSKAKRLDAIPMDDDTPVGPLDGTFAPLLRIVQATTKESGDNLSLQTYLTRVTRVRLKLQQITSAPDPQAMTQSLAKTVFEGKAIDLTDTRDYGSLIAASMGKSGLALAVICSSSRWSRHGRRYWNRQP
;
A
#
# COMPACT_ATOMS: atom_id res chain seq x y z
N MET A 1 30.25 35.53 -99.65
CA MET A 1 30.81 36.40 -100.71
C MET A 1 31.48 37.55 -99.98
N LEU A 2 32.79 37.73 -99.95
CA LEU A 2 33.71 37.99 -101.07
C LEU A 2 35.14 37.45 -100.77
N PHE A 3 35.65 36.64 -101.72
CA PHE A 3 37.05 36.34 -102.11
C PHE A 3 38.04 35.81 -101.05
N THR A 4 38.17 34.49 -100.84
CA THR A 4 39.08 33.56 -101.56
C THR A 4 40.52 34.04 -101.74
N SER A 5 41.42 33.70 -100.81
CA SER A 5 42.84 33.56 -101.16
C SER A 5 43.01 32.20 -101.86
N LYS A 6 43.59 32.24 -103.05
CA LYS A 6 43.95 31.03 -103.82
C LYS A 6 45.10 30.36 -103.06
N ALA A 7 44.81 29.29 -102.31
CA ALA A 7 45.86 28.47 -101.73
C ALA A 7 46.55 27.70 -102.87
N THR A 8 47.77 28.09 -103.22
CA THR A 8 48.65 27.31 -104.09
C THR A 8 49.04 26.02 -103.36
N ARG A 9 48.61 24.87 -103.89
CA ARG A 9 49.02 23.53 -103.45
C ARG A 9 50.44 23.27 -103.99
N PRO A 10 51.46 23.01 -103.16
CA PRO A 10 52.73 22.47 -103.64
C PRO A 10 52.54 20.98 -104.01
N ASP A 11 53.16 20.54 -105.10
CA ASP A 11 53.04 19.19 -105.69
C ASP A 11 53.68 18.04 -104.87
N THR A 12 53.84 18.21 -103.55
CA THR A 12 54.53 17.25 -102.67
C THR A 12 53.70 16.76 -101.48
N LEU A 13 52.36 16.88 -101.52
CA LEU A 13 51.47 16.47 -100.43
C LEU A 13 50.39 15.46 -100.88
N ALA A 14 50.40 14.29 -100.22
CA ALA A 14 49.52 13.15 -100.46
C ALA A 14 48.03 13.50 -100.39
N ASP A 15 47.21 12.77 -101.14
CA ASP A 15 45.84 13.13 -101.54
C ASP A 15 44.77 13.24 -100.43
N HIS A 16 45.12 13.03 -99.15
CA HIS A 16 44.20 13.07 -98.02
C HIS A 16 44.75 13.81 -96.78
N THR A 17 45.55 14.85 -96.96
CA THR A 17 45.97 15.69 -95.82
C THR A 17 44.87 16.68 -95.42
N PHE A 18 44.32 16.50 -94.22
CA PHE A 18 43.39 17.45 -93.58
C PHE A 18 44.11 18.78 -93.29
N LEU A 19 43.86 19.80 -94.09
CA LEU A 19 44.24 21.17 -93.79
C LEU A 19 43.14 21.79 -92.93
N ALA A 20 43.34 21.74 -91.61
CA ALA A 20 42.47 22.40 -90.66
C ALA A 20 42.37 23.89 -91.03
N THR A 21 41.15 24.38 -91.29
CA THR A 21 40.93 25.83 -91.49
C THR A 21 41.34 26.59 -90.24
N PRO A 22 41.67 27.90 -90.34
CA PRO A 22 42.18 28.68 -89.21
C PRO A 22 41.28 28.59 -87.95
N ALA A 23 39.96 28.50 -88.14
CA ALA A 23 39.01 28.30 -87.04
C ALA A 23 39.19 26.96 -86.30
N TRP A 24 39.48 25.87 -87.02
CA TRP A 24 39.74 24.56 -86.42
C TRP A 24 41.12 24.49 -85.76
N GLN A 25 42.14 25.17 -86.32
CA GLN A 25 43.44 25.29 -85.66
C GLN A 25 43.33 26.00 -84.32
N VAL A 26 42.56 27.10 -84.24
CA VAL A 26 42.31 27.82 -82.98
C VAL A 26 41.63 26.90 -81.97
N VAL A 27 40.59 26.14 -82.34
CA VAL A 27 39.93 25.19 -81.42
C VAL A 27 40.89 24.10 -80.94
N THR A 28 41.76 23.56 -81.80
CA THR A 28 42.74 22.53 -81.41
C THR A 28 43.91 23.06 -80.59
N ASP A 29 44.30 24.32 -80.78
CA ASP A 29 45.35 24.95 -79.99
C ASP A 29 44.81 25.42 -78.63
N ASP A 30 43.55 25.84 -78.57
CA ASP A 30 42.87 26.20 -77.33
C ASP A 30 42.55 24.95 -76.51
N SER A 31 42.16 23.82 -77.13
CA SER A 31 41.99 22.53 -76.43
C SER A 31 43.30 21.95 -75.89
N ARG A 32 44.45 22.33 -76.47
CA ARG A 32 45.79 21.93 -75.98
C ARG A 32 46.27 22.79 -74.82
N LYS A 33 45.76 24.02 -74.68
CA LYS A 33 46.09 24.94 -73.56
C LYS A 33 45.08 24.87 -72.42
N ALA A 34 43.80 24.67 -72.73
CA ALA A 34 42.73 24.56 -71.75
C ALA A 34 42.58 23.10 -71.28
N LYS A 35 43.04 22.81 -70.06
CA LYS A 35 42.69 21.54 -69.39
C LYS A 35 41.19 21.58 -69.07
N GLY A 36 40.42 20.69 -69.70
CA GLY A 36 39.01 20.50 -69.34
C GLY A 36 38.88 20.21 -67.85
N ARG A 37 38.31 21.13 -67.09
CA ARG A 37 37.83 20.86 -65.73
C ARG A 37 36.41 20.35 -65.85
N GLY A 38 36.14 19.14 -65.36
CA GLY A 38 34.78 18.61 -65.29
C GLY A 38 33.89 19.61 -64.53
N VAL A 39 32.90 20.17 -65.23
CA VAL A 39 31.96 21.14 -64.65
C VAL A 39 30.83 20.36 -64.00
N GLY A 40 30.99 20.10 -62.69
CA GLY A 40 30.04 19.36 -61.85
C GLY A 40 30.64 19.08 -60.47
N ILE A 41 29.79 18.85 -59.47
CA ILE A 41 30.25 18.44 -58.12
C ILE A 41 31.06 17.14 -58.28
N GLN A 42 32.32 17.14 -57.82
CA GLN A 42 33.21 15.97 -57.87
C GLN A 42 32.80 14.94 -56.80
N TRP A 43 31.61 14.36 -56.95
CA TRP A 43 30.98 13.48 -55.96
C TRP A 43 31.91 12.35 -55.48
N VAL A 44 32.77 11.81 -56.36
CA VAL A 44 33.76 10.78 -55.99
C VAL A 44 34.84 11.32 -55.06
N ASN A 45 35.44 12.48 -55.36
CA ASN A 45 36.50 13.06 -54.53
C ASN A 45 35.94 13.55 -53.18
N SER A 46 34.75 14.15 -53.19
CA SER A 46 34.04 14.51 -51.97
C SER A 46 33.69 13.27 -51.15
N ALA A 47 33.19 12.19 -51.77
CA ALA A 47 32.91 10.93 -51.07
C ALA A 47 34.17 10.29 -50.47
N VAL A 48 35.29 10.25 -51.21
CA VAL A 48 36.57 9.74 -50.70
C VAL A 48 37.07 10.58 -49.53
N ALA A 49 37.01 11.92 -49.64
CA ALA A 49 37.39 12.81 -48.53
C ALA A 49 36.49 12.62 -47.30
N THR A 50 35.18 12.44 -47.49
CA THR A 50 34.23 12.13 -46.42
C THR A 50 34.55 10.78 -45.76
N VAL A 51 34.79 9.72 -46.54
CA VAL A 51 35.15 8.40 -46.02
C VAL A 51 36.47 8.46 -45.24
N LEU A 52 37.50 9.13 -45.76
CA LEU A 52 38.77 9.34 -45.04
C LEU A 52 38.56 10.13 -43.75
N GLY A 53 37.71 11.16 -43.77
CA GLY A 53 37.32 11.91 -42.57
C GLY A 53 36.64 11.02 -41.53
N ILE A 54 35.71 10.14 -41.94
CA ILE A 54 35.05 9.17 -41.04
C ILE A 54 36.06 8.19 -40.46
N VAL A 55 36.98 7.66 -41.27
CA VAL A 55 38.04 6.74 -40.80
C VAL A 55 38.95 7.42 -39.78
N LEU A 56 39.34 8.67 -40.03
CA LEU A 56 40.17 9.44 -39.10
C LEU A 56 39.43 9.73 -37.79
N LEU A 57 38.15 10.12 -37.85
CA LEU A 57 37.30 10.31 -36.67
C LEU A 57 37.12 9.01 -35.87
N PHE A 58 36.91 7.87 -36.55
CA PHE A 58 36.82 6.57 -35.91
C PHE A 58 38.14 6.17 -35.25
N GLY A 59 39.28 6.40 -35.92
CA GLY A 59 40.62 6.18 -35.38
C GLY A 59 40.89 7.02 -34.13
N LEU A 60 40.55 8.31 -34.15
CA LEU A 60 40.59 9.18 -32.96
C LEU A 60 39.70 8.64 -31.84
N GLY A 61 38.48 8.22 -32.17
CA GLY A 61 37.55 7.57 -31.23
C GLY A 61 38.13 6.32 -30.57
N CYS A 62 38.78 5.44 -31.33
CA CYS A 62 39.47 4.26 -30.81
C CYS A 62 40.64 4.63 -29.88
N ILE A 63 41.42 5.67 -30.18
CA ILE A 63 42.52 6.13 -29.32
C ILE A 63 41.96 6.64 -27.98
N VAL A 64 40.93 7.48 -28.01
CA VAL A 64 40.26 7.99 -26.80
C VAL A 64 39.68 6.84 -25.98
N SER A 65 39.04 5.89 -26.65
CA SER A 65 38.48 4.69 -26.02
C SER A 65 39.56 3.81 -25.38
N TYR A 66 40.70 3.62 -26.04
CA TYR A 66 41.84 2.87 -25.49
C TYR A 66 42.40 3.54 -24.24
N ILE A 67 42.65 4.86 -24.27
CA ILE A 67 43.18 5.60 -23.12
C ILE A 67 42.20 5.53 -21.95
N GLY A 68 40.91 5.74 -22.20
CA GLY A 68 39.86 5.66 -21.18
C GLY A 68 39.73 4.27 -20.54
N ASN A 69 39.68 3.21 -21.37
CA ASN A 69 39.61 1.83 -20.87
C ASN A 69 40.89 1.42 -20.11
N ARG A 70 42.08 1.84 -20.56
CA ARG A 70 43.34 1.56 -19.87
C ARG A 70 43.42 2.25 -18.51
N GLY A 71 42.99 3.52 -18.43
CA GLY A 71 42.90 4.25 -17.17
C GLY A 71 41.95 3.55 -16.18
N LEU A 72 40.76 3.17 -16.66
CA LEU A 72 39.76 2.45 -15.88
C LEU A 72 40.28 1.10 -15.35
N ILE A 73 41.02 0.33 -16.15
CA ILE A 73 41.66 -0.92 -15.72
C ILE A 73 42.72 -0.66 -14.65
N SER A 74 43.61 0.31 -14.86
CA SER A 74 44.68 0.65 -13.92
C SER A 74 44.13 1.10 -12.57
N SER A 75 43.12 1.97 -12.57
CA SER A 75 42.45 2.39 -11.33
C SER A 75 41.80 1.22 -10.61
N ALA A 76 41.13 0.32 -11.34
CA ALA A 76 40.48 -0.84 -10.75
C ALA A 76 41.50 -1.86 -10.18
N GLU A 77 42.62 -2.06 -10.85
CA GLU A 77 43.71 -2.92 -10.37
C GLU A 77 44.32 -2.38 -9.07
N ASN A 78 44.57 -1.05 -9.00
CA ASN A 78 45.08 -0.41 -7.79
C ASN A 78 44.11 -0.54 -6.62
N LEU A 79 42.81 -0.32 -6.85
CA LEU A 79 41.78 -0.49 -5.82
C LEU A 79 41.69 -1.94 -5.35
N ALA A 80 41.72 -2.91 -6.27
CA ALA A 80 41.71 -4.32 -5.91
C ALA A 80 42.91 -4.68 -5.01
N LYS A 81 44.12 -4.24 -5.40
CA LYS A 81 45.35 -4.44 -4.60
C LYS A 81 45.22 -3.82 -3.20
N GLN A 82 44.84 -2.55 -3.10
CA GLN A 82 44.72 -1.83 -1.83
C GLN A 82 43.66 -2.42 -0.90
N SER A 83 42.49 -2.80 -1.42
CA SER A 83 41.42 -3.38 -0.62
C SER A 83 41.75 -4.78 -0.09
N THR A 84 42.67 -5.50 -0.74
CA THR A 84 43.15 -6.83 -0.32
C THR A 84 44.50 -6.82 0.41
N ASP A 85 45.09 -5.64 0.66
CA ASP A 85 46.31 -5.55 1.47
C ASP A 85 45.96 -5.65 2.95
N PHE A 86 46.05 -6.84 3.52
CA PHE A 86 45.70 -7.08 4.92
C PHE A 86 46.77 -6.63 5.93
N ASN A 87 47.90 -6.08 5.47
CA ASN A 87 48.94 -5.53 6.34
C ASN A 87 48.60 -4.11 6.83
N VAL A 88 47.71 -3.40 6.14
CA VAL A 88 47.26 -2.06 6.53
C VAL A 88 46.12 -2.12 7.54
N SER A 89 45.90 -1.00 8.24
CA SER A 89 44.85 -0.92 9.26
C SER A 89 43.46 -1.16 8.68
N MET A 90 42.56 -1.75 9.47
CA MET A 90 41.18 -2.01 9.04
C MET A 90 40.44 -0.72 8.65
N THR A 91 40.69 0.38 9.36
CA THR A 91 40.16 1.72 9.03
C THR A 91 40.52 2.16 7.61
N GLU A 92 41.78 1.96 7.23
CA GLU A 92 42.27 2.30 5.89
C GLU A 92 41.68 1.37 4.83
N ARG A 93 41.62 0.05 5.12
CA ARG A 93 40.97 -0.93 4.24
C ARG A 93 39.51 -0.62 3.97
N LEU A 94 38.75 -0.13 4.95
CA LEU A 94 37.35 0.27 4.76
C LEU A 94 37.20 1.46 3.82
N THR A 95 38.12 2.43 3.90
CA THR A 95 38.16 3.57 2.97
C THR A 95 38.44 3.09 1.54
N HIS A 96 39.41 2.18 1.36
CA HIS A 96 39.68 1.55 0.07
C HIS A 96 38.48 0.73 -0.44
N GLN A 97 37.83 -0.02 0.45
CA GLN A 97 36.63 -0.80 0.14
C GLN A 97 35.48 0.09 -0.35
N GLN A 98 35.31 1.29 0.23
CA GLN A 98 34.31 2.25 -0.24
C GLN A 98 34.60 2.73 -1.66
N ALA A 99 35.84 3.10 -1.94
CA ALA A 99 36.26 3.50 -3.29
C ALA A 99 36.07 2.34 -4.30
N PHE A 100 36.39 1.11 -3.88
CA PHE A 100 36.16 -0.08 -4.69
C PHE A 100 34.67 -0.31 -4.95
N LYS A 101 33.81 -0.18 -3.93
CA LYS A 101 32.35 -0.24 -4.07
C LYS A 101 31.82 0.82 -5.04
N GLN A 102 32.33 2.05 -5.00
CA GLN A 102 31.93 3.11 -5.92
C GLN A 102 32.28 2.76 -7.37
N GLN A 103 33.48 2.22 -7.60
CA GLN A 103 33.91 1.74 -8.91
C GLN A 103 33.01 0.60 -9.42
N ILE A 104 32.73 -0.40 -8.59
CA ILE A 104 31.82 -1.51 -8.94
C ILE A 104 30.42 -0.99 -9.24
N SER A 105 29.87 -0.09 -8.41
CA SER A 105 28.54 0.48 -8.60
C SER A 105 28.44 1.23 -9.93
N GLN A 106 29.49 1.97 -10.30
CA GLN A 106 29.56 2.65 -11.59
C GLN A 106 29.57 1.66 -12.76
N LEU A 107 30.34 0.57 -12.66
CA LEU A 107 30.40 -0.48 -13.68
C LEU A 107 29.06 -1.24 -13.81
N GLN A 108 28.38 -1.51 -12.69
CA GLN A 108 27.03 -2.10 -12.66
C GLN A 108 26.02 -1.18 -13.35
N TYR A 109 26.00 0.11 -13.00
CA TYR A 109 25.11 1.09 -13.62
C TYR A 109 25.30 1.14 -15.14
N ARG A 110 26.55 1.15 -15.62
CA ARG A 110 26.90 1.13 -17.05
C ARG A 110 26.56 -0.19 -17.75
N ALA A 111 26.55 -1.31 -17.03
CA ALA A 111 26.13 -2.58 -17.59
C ALA A 111 24.61 -2.59 -17.85
N GLU A 112 23.83 -1.94 -16.98
CA GLU A 112 22.37 -1.83 -17.11
C GLU A 112 21.93 -0.72 -18.08
N HIS A 113 22.59 0.45 -18.06
CA HIS A 113 22.15 1.67 -18.78
C HIS A 113 23.01 2.02 -20.01
N GLY A 114 24.06 1.24 -20.28
CA GLY A 114 25.01 1.48 -21.37
C GLY A 114 26.28 2.20 -20.94
N SER A 115 27.38 1.90 -21.63
CA SER A 115 28.68 2.55 -21.41
C SER A 115 28.73 3.92 -22.10
N PRO A 116 29.45 4.91 -21.53
CA PRO A 116 29.70 6.17 -22.20
C PRO A 116 30.26 5.97 -23.62
N TRP A 117 29.78 6.76 -24.59
CA TRP A 117 30.12 6.61 -26.01
C TRP A 117 31.63 6.63 -26.28
N TYR A 118 32.39 7.43 -25.53
CA TYR A 118 33.85 7.53 -25.67
C TYR A 118 34.58 6.25 -25.24
N LEU A 119 33.94 5.35 -24.48
CA LEU A 119 34.47 4.01 -24.17
C LEU A 119 34.01 2.94 -25.17
N GLY A 120 33.09 3.28 -26.07
CA GLY A 120 32.28 2.32 -26.82
C GLY A 120 32.78 1.89 -28.20
N PHE A 121 33.88 2.45 -28.73
CA PHE A 121 34.43 2.18 -30.07
C PHE A 121 34.97 0.74 -30.25
N GLY A 122 34.18 -0.29 -29.93
CA GLY A 122 34.56 -1.71 -29.95
C GLY A 122 35.47 -2.17 -28.81
N LEU A 123 35.97 -1.24 -28.00
CA LEU A 123 37.00 -1.50 -26.96
C LEU A 123 36.45 -1.48 -25.53
N SER A 124 35.13 -1.38 -25.32
CA SER A 124 34.56 -1.31 -23.98
C SER A 124 34.89 -2.57 -23.17
N THR A 125 35.56 -2.38 -22.03
CA THR A 125 35.92 -3.46 -21.11
C THR A 125 34.97 -3.57 -19.92
N ASN A 126 33.92 -2.75 -19.85
CA ASN A 126 33.05 -2.59 -18.68
C ASN A 126 32.60 -3.92 -18.05
N ASN A 127 31.93 -4.78 -18.83
CA ASN A 127 31.35 -6.04 -18.32
C ASN A 127 32.43 -7.09 -18.00
N LYS A 128 33.50 -7.14 -18.81
CA LYS A 128 34.63 -8.04 -18.57
C LYS A 128 35.34 -7.66 -17.27
N LEU A 129 35.60 -6.37 -17.08
CA LEU A 129 36.24 -5.86 -15.89
C LEU A 129 35.37 -6.07 -14.65
N LEU A 130 34.06 -5.78 -14.73
CA LEU A 130 33.12 -6.03 -13.63
C LEU A 130 33.18 -7.51 -13.19
N THR A 131 33.15 -8.44 -14.14
CA THR A 131 33.23 -9.88 -13.87
C THR A 131 34.54 -10.27 -13.15
N VAL A 132 35.67 -9.69 -13.58
CA VAL A 132 36.99 -9.95 -12.99
C VAL A 132 37.14 -9.33 -11.60
N LEU A 133 36.53 -8.18 -11.35
CA LEU A 133 36.68 -7.47 -10.07
C LEU A 133 35.84 -8.08 -8.94
N TRP A 134 34.74 -8.77 -9.25
CA TRP A 134 33.85 -9.35 -8.23
C TRP A 134 34.56 -10.26 -7.22
N PRO A 135 35.40 -11.23 -7.62
CA PRO A 135 36.15 -12.05 -6.68
C PRO A 135 37.04 -11.23 -5.73
N TYR A 136 37.76 -10.22 -6.23
CA TYR A 136 38.61 -9.36 -5.40
C TYR A 136 37.79 -8.50 -4.44
N TYR A 137 36.69 -7.93 -4.91
CA TYR A 137 35.75 -7.19 -4.07
C TYR A 137 35.20 -8.09 -2.96
N HIS A 138 34.82 -9.32 -3.30
CA HIS A 138 34.31 -10.29 -2.35
C HIS A 138 35.35 -10.66 -1.28
N THR A 139 36.59 -10.96 -1.66
CA THR A 139 37.66 -11.27 -0.68
C THR A 139 37.88 -10.13 0.30
N ALA A 140 37.91 -8.89 -0.17
CA ALA A 140 38.03 -7.72 0.69
C ALA A 140 36.77 -7.51 1.55
N ASN A 141 35.57 -7.64 0.97
CA ASN A 141 34.30 -7.52 1.70
C ASN A 141 34.14 -8.59 2.78
N GLN A 142 34.58 -9.82 2.52
CA GLN A 142 34.52 -10.93 3.44
C GLN A 142 35.27 -10.60 4.74
N GLN A 143 36.51 -10.13 4.62
CA GLN A 143 37.34 -9.76 5.77
C GLN A 143 36.90 -8.44 6.43
N ASN A 144 36.53 -7.45 5.61
CA ASN A 144 36.31 -6.09 6.11
C ASN A 144 34.87 -5.84 6.62
N ILE A 145 33.88 -6.57 6.12
CA ILE A 145 32.45 -6.31 6.38
C ILE A 145 31.75 -7.58 6.87
N GLN A 146 31.83 -8.67 6.11
CA GLN A 146 31.07 -9.89 6.41
C GLN A 146 31.50 -10.50 7.73
N GLN A 147 32.79 -10.73 7.94
CA GLN A 147 33.29 -11.42 9.15
C GLN A 147 32.95 -10.64 10.44
N PRO A 148 33.24 -9.33 10.57
CA PRO A 148 32.85 -8.57 11.78
C PRO A 148 31.35 -8.61 12.06
N ILE A 149 30.51 -8.56 11.02
CA ILE A 149 29.05 -8.62 11.14
C ILE A 149 28.61 -10.01 11.60
N VAL A 150 29.14 -11.06 10.98
CA VAL A 150 28.83 -12.45 11.32
C VAL A 150 29.27 -12.77 12.76
N ASP A 151 30.46 -12.32 13.16
CA ASP A 151 30.97 -12.50 14.52
C ASP A 151 30.11 -11.75 15.55
N ASN A 152 29.66 -10.54 15.22
CA ASN A 152 28.74 -9.77 16.07
C ASN A 152 27.39 -10.49 16.23
N LEU A 153 26.78 -10.93 15.13
CA LEU A 153 25.51 -11.66 15.15
C LEU A 153 25.66 -12.98 15.91
N TYR A 154 26.72 -13.73 15.65
CA TYR A 154 27.03 -14.99 16.32
C TYR A 154 27.18 -14.78 17.83
N GLY A 155 27.97 -13.80 18.26
CA GLY A 155 28.16 -13.46 19.67
C GLY A 155 26.86 -13.06 20.36
N LYS A 156 26.03 -12.25 19.70
CA LYS A 156 24.74 -11.80 20.25
C LYS A 156 23.68 -12.89 20.30
N LEU A 157 23.68 -13.83 19.35
CA LEU A 157 22.81 -15.00 19.40
C LEU A 157 23.28 -15.98 20.48
N THR A 158 24.59 -16.16 20.64
CA THR A 158 25.16 -16.99 21.71
C THR A 158 24.82 -16.43 23.09
N GLU A 159 24.94 -15.10 23.26
CA GLU A 159 24.52 -14.40 24.48
C GLU A 159 23.05 -14.69 24.82
N LEU A 160 22.15 -14.59 23.84
CA LEU A 160 20.72 -14.89 24.03
C LEU A 160 20.47 -16.37 24.43
N VAL A 161 21.17 -17.31 23.79
CA VAL A 161 21.04 -18.75 24.08
C VAL A 161 21.49 -19.08 25.49
N GLN A 162 22.58 -18.46 25.96
CA GLN A 162 23.20 -18.73 27.25
C GLN A 162 22.47 -18.11 28.46
N MET A 163 21.55 -17.16 28.24
CA MET A 163 20.82 -16.54 29.35
C MET A 163 19.99 -17.59 30.15
N PRO A 164 19.50 -17.29 31.37
CA PRO A 164 18.58 -18.16 32.12
C PRO A 164 17.11 -18.14 31.61
N PRO A 165 16.42 -19.27 31.41
CA PRO A 165 15.12 -19.37 30.70
C PRO A 165 13.99 -18.42 31.16
N ASN A 166 14.02 -17.97 32.41
CA ASN A 166 12.99 -17.11 33.01
C ASN A 166 13.50 -15.69 33.34
N SER A 167 14.63 -15.25 32.77
CA SER A 167 15.15 -13.91 33.05
C SER A 167 14.37 -12.84 32.26
N PRO A 168 14.03 -11.69 32.88
CA PRO A 168 13.34 -10.60 32.19
C PRO A 168 14.20 -10.01 31.06
N GLU A 169 15.53 -10.01 31.19
CA GLU A 169 16.43 -9.51 30.14
C GLU A 169 16.35 -10.35 28.85
N ARG A 170 16.14 -11.67 28.98
CA ARG A 170 15.93 -12.56 27.83
C ARG A 170 14.66 -12.18 27.08
N ALA A 171 13.61 -11.79 27.80
CA ALA A 171 12.33 -11.38 27.21
C ALA A 171 12.48 -10.09 26.39
N GLU A 172 13.20 -9.10 26.94
CA GLU A 172 13.48 -7.84 26.24
C GLU A 172 14.32 -8.07 24.97
N LEU A 173 15.30 -8.98 25.03
CA LEU A 173 16.19 -9.28 23.92
C LEU A 173 15.60 -10.24 22.87
N ALA A 174 14.50 -10.92 23.15
CA ALA A 174 13.93 -11.91 22.23
C ALA A 174 13.56 -11.31 20.86
N LYS A 175 12.99 -10.10 20.84
CA LYS A 175 12.65 -9.43 19.57
C LYS A 175 13.90 -9.12 18.75
N ALA A 176 14.92 -8.52 19.37
CA ALA A 176 16.19 -8.25 18.70
C ALA A 176 16.91 -9.55 18.31
N GLY A 177 16.80 -10.60 19.12
CA GLY A 177 17.30 -11.94 18.87
C GLY A 177 16.68 -12.57 17.63
N TYR A 178 15.37 -12.40 17.44
CA TYR A 178 14.68 -12.84 16.23
C TYR A 178 15.22 -12.13 14.98
N ASP A 179 15.33 -10.80 15.01
CA ASP A 179 15.85 -10.04 13.88
C ASP A 179 17.30 -10.46 13.55
N ARG A 180 18.13 -10.69 14.57
CA ARG A 180 19.51 -11.19 14.42
C ARG A 180 19.55 -12.60 13.82
N LEU A 181 18.69 -13.51 14.27
CA LEU A 181 18.61 -14.87 13.72
C LEU A 181 18.14 -14.82 12.26
N LYS A 182 17.13 -13.99 11.95
CA LYS A 182 16.63 -13.79 10.59
C LYS A 182 17.75 -13.28 9.68
N ALA A 183 18.51 -12.26 10.10
CA ALA A 183 19.66 -11.77 9.34
C ALA A 183 20.74 -12.85 9.18
N TYR A 184 21.11 -13.58 10.24
CA TYR A 184 22.08 -14.67 10.17
C TYR A 184 21.67 -15.76 9.17
N LEU A 185 20.38 -16.11 9.12
CA LEU A 185 19.85 -17.06 8.16
C LEU A 185 19.82 -16.49 6.73
N MET A 186 19.45 -15.21 6.53
CA MET A 186 19.54 -14.53 5.22
C MET A 186 20.97 -14.54 4.67
N LEU A 187 21.97 -14.31 5.53
CA LEU A 187 23.38 -14.38 5.15
C LEU A 187 23.79 -15.77 4.66
N SER A 188 23.11 -16.83 5.12
CA SER A 188 23.36 -18.22 4.70
C SER A 188 22.47 -18.71 3.55
N ARG A 189 21.35 -18.02 3.29
CA ARG A 189 20.32 -18.38 2.30
C ARG A 189 20.03 -17.21 1.36
N PRO A 190 20.86 -17.00 0.31
CA PRO A 190 20.71 -15.89 -0.64
C PRO A 190 19.34 -15.81 -1.33
N ASP A 191 18.63 -16.93 -1.43
CA ASP A 191 17.27 -17.05 -2.00
C ASP A 191 16.18 -16.45 -1.09
N ARG A 192 16.47 -16.26 0.20
CA ARG A 192 15.55 -15.69 1.20
C ARG A 192 15.91 -14.29 1.64
N VAL A 193 16.85 -13.64 0.95
CA VAL A 193 17.32 -12.29 1.29
C VAL A 193 16.27 -11.25 0.89
N ASP A 194 15.81 -10.50 1.88
CA ASP A 194 15.18 -9.20 1.70
C ASP A 194 16.27 -8.14 1.92
N ALA A 195 16.81 -7.57 0.85
CA ALA A 195 17.99 -6.73 0.91
C ALA A 195 17.80 -5.42 1.73
N PRO A 196 16.69 -4.67 1.57
CA PRO A 196 16.37 -3.54 2.45
C PRO A 196 16.29 -3.95 3.93
N LEU A 197 15.59 -5.05 4.24
CA LEU A 197 15.45 -5.51 5.62
C LEU A 197 16.79 -5.96 6.21
N LEU A 198 17.55 -6.78 5.47
CA LEU A 198 18.86 -7.25 5.89
C LEU A 198 19.79 -6.07 6.15
N GLY A 199 19.90 -5.12 5.21
CA GLY A 199 20.72 -3.92 5.37
C GLY A 199 20.39 -3.15 6.64
N ASN A 200 19.11 -2.90 6.90
CA ASN A 200 18.65 -2.23 8.12
C ASN A 200 19.03 -3.00 9.40
N ILE A 201 18.81 -4.32 9.43
CA ILE A 201 19.18 -5.14 10.60
C ILE A 201 20.70 -5.11 10.82
N LEU A 202 21.50 -5.20 9.76
CA LEU A 202 22.96 -5.15 9.88
C LEU A 202 23.43 -3.80 10.43
N ILE A 203 22.91 -2.68 9.91
CA ILE A 203 23.27 -1.32 10.36
C ILE A 203 22.89 -1.13 11.83
N GLU A 204 21.67 -1.50 12.21
CA GLU A 204 21.18 -1.34 13.59
C GLU A 204 21.99 -2.16 14.60
N ASN A 205 22.38 -3.38 14.25
CA ASN A 205 23.17 -4.25 15.14
C ASN A 205 24.66 -3.91 15.17
N ASN A 206 25.15 -3.11 14.23
CA ASN A 206 26.57 -2.75 14.11
C ASN A 206 26.80 -1.23 14.21
N LYS A 207 26.02 -0.51 15.02
CA LYS A 207 26.21 0.93 15.28
C LYS A 207 27.56 1.27 15.92
N ARG A 208 28.09 0.36 16.75
CA ARG A 208 29.39 0.51 17.40
C ARG A 208 30.48 -0.03 16.49
N ALA A 209 31.56 0.73 16.30
CA ALA A 209 32.68 0.27 15.48
C ALA A 209 33.36 -0.94 16.13
N PRO A 210 33.88 -1.88 15.32
CA PRO A 210 34.84 -2.87 15.79
C PRO A 210 36.04 -2.16 16.45
N ALA A 211 36.65 -2.77 17.48
CA ALA A 211 37.72 -2.15 18.26
C ALA A 211 38.94 -1.72 17.44
N THR A 212 39.15 -2.32 16.26
CA THR A 212 40.25 -2.04 15.34
C THR A 212 39.94 -0.95 14.31
N VAL A 213 38.77 -0.31 14.38
CA VAL A 213 38.27 0.67 13.41
C VAL A 213 37.95 1.99 14.10
N SER A 214 38.25 3.11 13.44
CA SER A 214 37.84 4.42 13.97
C SER A 214 36.32 4.61 13.86
N ASP A 215 35.70 5.14 14.93
CA ASP A 215 34.25 5.35 14.98
C ASP A 215 33.74 6.23 13.83
N GLY A 216 34.47 7.30 13.49
CA GLY A 216 34.09 8.22 12.41
C GLY A 216 34.07 7.55 11.02
N VAL A 217 35.06 6.71 10.71
CA VAL A 217 35.09 5.97 9.43
C VAL A 217 34.01 4.90 9.40
N TRP A 218 33.81 4.18 10.50
CA TRP A 218 32.76 3.16 10.57
C TRP A 218 31.36 3.75 10.38
N GLN A 219 31.05 4.86 11.03
CA GLN A 219 29.73 5.51 10.92
C GLN A 219 29.49 6.13 9.54
N SER A 220 30.53 6.62 8.86
CA SER A 220 30.39 7.21 7.53
C SER A 220 30.34 6.18 6.41
N VAL A 221 31.12 5.11 6.50
CA VAL A 221 31.33 4.15 5.41
C VAL A 221 30.58 2.84 5.63
N GLY A 222 30.52 2.38 6.88
CA GLY A 222 29.94 1.09 7.27
C GLY A 222 28.52 0.88 6.75
N PRO A 223 27.56 1.81 6.98
CA PRO A 223 26.20 1.65 6.49
C PRO A 223 26.08 1.47 4.98
N GLU A 224 26.86 2.22 4.19
CA GLU A 224 26.86 2.09 2.73
C GLU A 224 27.37 0.72 2.28
N LEU A 225 28.43 0.23 2.92
CA LEU A 225 29.02 -1.08 2.60
C LEU A 225 28.09 -2.24 3.00
N MET A 226 27.43 -2.15 4.17
CA MET A 226 26.44 -3.12 4.61
C MET A 226 25.25 -3.19 3.66
N GLN A 227 24.71 -2.03 3.27
CA GLN A 227 23.59 -1.98 2.33
C GLN A 227 24.00 -2.51 0.95
N PHE A 228 25.20 -2.17 0.48
CA PHE A 228 25.71 -2.68 -0.79
C PHE A 228 25.89 -4.20 -0.76
N TYR A 229 26.43 -4.75 0.33
CA TYR A 229 26.55 -6.19 0.51
C TYR A 229 25.18 -6.87 0.50
N ALA A 230 24.20 -6.36 1.27
CA ALA A 230 22.85 -6.90 1.32
C ALA A 230 22.16 -6.89 -0.07
N ASN A 231 22.32 -5.81 -0.85
CA ASN A 231 21.74 -5.69 -2.19
C ASN A 231 22.33 -6.66 -3.22
N ASN A 232 23.59 -7.08 -3.04
CA ASN A 232 24.28 -7.93 -4.00
C ASN A 232 24.29 -9.42 -3.60
N LEU A 233 23.96 -9.75 -2.35
CA LEU A 233 23.98 -11.13 -1.84
C LEU A 233 23.11 -12.10 -2.67
N SER A 234 21.90 -11.72 -3.06
CA SER A 234 21.04 -12.57 -3.91
C SER A 234 21.57 -12.79 -5.33
N ARG A 235 22.38 -11.85 -5.83
CA ARG A 235 23.01 -11.95 -7.16
C ARG A 235 24.31 -12.78 -7.12
N HIS A 236 24.87 -12.98 -5.93
CA HIS A 236 26.13 -13.67 -5.67
C HIS A 236 25.97 -14.76 -4.60
N PRO A 237 25.32 -15.90 -4.93
CA PRO A 237 25.09 -16.96 -3.95
C PRO A 237 26.36 -17.53 -3.32
N GLU A 238 27.50 -17.40 -4.00
CA GLU A 238 28.82 -17.78 -3.52
C GLU A 238 29.30 -16.95 -2.31
N TRP A 239 28.65 -15.82 -2.02
CA TRP A 239 28.93 -15.01 -0.82
C TRP A 239 28.24 -15.54 0.44
N ALA A 240 27.39 -16.58 0.32
CA ALA A 240 26.67 -17.12 1.46
C ALA A 240 27.60 -17.63 2.57
N ILE A 241 27.27 -17.29 3.82
CA ILE A 241 28.00 -17.81 4.97
C ILE A 241 27.64 -19.28 5.22
N LYS A 242 28.54 -20.01 5.85
CA LYS A 242 28.23 -21.33 6.42
C LYS A 242 27.67 -21.14 7.82
N PRO A 243 26.38 -21.45 8.08
CA PRO A 243 25.78 -21.23 9.38
C PRO A 243 26.22 -22.31 10.37
N ASP A 244 26.41 -21.92 11.63
CA ASP A 244 26.49 -22.87 12.74
C ASP A 244 25.09 -23.45 13.02
N ARG A 245 24.91 -24.72 12.68
CA ARG A 245 23.61 -25.41 12.82
C ARG A 245 23.18 -25.54 14.28
N MET A 246 24.13 -25.67 15.21
CA MET A 246 23.83 -25.85 16.63
C MET A 246 23.32 -24.53 17.22
N LEU A 247 24.04 -23.43 16.96
CA LEU A 247 23.60 -22.09 17.37
C LEU A 247 22.22 -21.75 16.79
N VAL A 248 21.98 -22.04 15.51
CA VAL A 248 20.67 -21.81 14.87
C VAL A 248 19.57 -22.61 15.57
N SER A 249 19.81 -23.89 15.87
CA SER A 249 18.85 -24.74 16.57
C SER A 249 18.52 -24.20 17.97
N ASP A 250 19.54 -23.84 18.75
CA ASP A 250 19.36 -23.35 20.12
C ASP A 250 18.66 -21.99 20.14
N ALA A 251 19.05 -21.07 19.24
CA ALA A 251 18.40 -19.76 19.11
C ALA A 251 16.92 -19.92 18.72
N ARG A 252 16.59 -20.82 17.80
CA ARG A 252 15.20 -21.13 17.43
C ARG A 252 14.40 -21.63 18.62
N GLN A 253 14.96 -22.54 19.42
CA GLN A 253 14.29 -23.08 20.61
C GLN A 253 14.00 -21.97 21.64
N VAL A 254 14.98 -21.10 21.92
CA VAL A 254 14.80 -19.98 22.84
C VAL A 254 13.74 -19.00 22.34
N LEU A 255 13.79 -18.63 21.06
CA LEU A 255 12.85 -17.69 20.46
C LEU A 255 11.45 -18.28 20.34
N MET A 256 11.31 -19.57 20.05
CA MET A 256 10.01 -20.24 19.95
C MET A 256 9.30 -20.30 21.32
N ASN A 257 10.03 -20.57 22.40
CA ASN A 257 9.48 -20.56 23.75
C ASN A 257 8.96 -19.16 24.17
N HIS A 258 9.57 -18.08 23.66
CA HIS A 258 9.22 -16.72 24.05
C HIS A 258 8.21 -16.03 23.10
N ILE A 259 8.38 -16.21 21.79
CA ILE A 259 7.51 -15.63 20.74
C ILE A 259 6.25 -16.49 20.55
N GLY A 260 6.32 -17.79 20.84
CA GLY A 260 5.27 -18.76 20.52
C GLY A 260 4.07 -18.80 21.46
N MET A 261 4.16 -18.31 22.70
CA MET A 261 3.14 -18.63 23.71
C MET A 261 2.62 -17.37 24.43
N GLN A 262 1.32 -17.09 24.21
CA GLN A 262 0.39 -16.27 25.01
C GLN A 262 0.23 -14.76 24.69
N ASN A 263 1.26 -14.02 24.29
CA ASN A 263 1.12 -12.55 24.09
C ASN A 263 1.37 -12.01 22.67
N ALA A 264 1.73 -12.88 21.73
CA ALA A 264 2.04 -12.47 20.36
C ALA A 264 0.80 -11.95 19.62
N GLU A 265 -0.34 -12.65 19.69
CA GLU A 265 -1.58 -12.24 19.01
C GLU A 265 -2.08 -10.88 19.52
N THR A 266 -2.08 -10.69 20.84
CA THR A 266 -2.46 -9.40 21.44
C THR A 266 -1.49 -8.28 21.04
N SER A 267 -0.18 -8.54 21.02
CA SER A 267 0.81 -7.56 20.58
C SER A 267 0.68 -7.21 19.10
N ILE A 268 0.40 -8.20 18.25
CA ILE A 268 0.11 -8.02 16.81
C ILE A 268 -1.13 -7.16 16.65
N TYR A 269 -2.23 -7.53 17.31
CA TYR A 269 -3.50 -6.81 17.25
C TYR A 269 -3.36 -5.35 17.70
N GLN A 270 -2.76 -5.11 18.87
CA GLN A 270 -2.52 -3.76 19.38
C GLN A 270 -1.55 -2.96 18.49
N GLY A 271 -0.57 -3.64 17.88
CA GLY A 271 0.31 -3.04 16.89
C GLY A 271 -0.42 -2.59 15.63
N ILE A 272 -1.36 -3.39 15.13
CA ILE A 272 -2.22 -3.05 13.99
C ILE A 272 -3.08 -1.84 14.34
N LEU A 273 -3.82 -1.88 15.47
CA LEU A 273 -4.67 -0.77 15.90
C LEU A 273 -3.89 0.53 16.07
N ARG A 274 -2.68 0.49 16.62
CA ARG A 274 -1.84 1.70 16.77
C ARG A 274 -1.46 2.33 15.43
N ARG A 275 -1.09 1.52 14.44
CA ARG A 275 -0.75 2.03 13.09
C ARG A 275 -1.97 2.57 12.36
N VAL A 276 -3.11 1.90 12.50
CA VAL A 276 -4.38 2.35 11.90
C VAL A 276 -4.87 3.64 12.57
N GLY A 277 -4.84 3.71 13.90
CA GLY A 277 -5.29 4.88 14.66
C GLY A 277 -4.50 6.16 14.38
N GLN A 278 -3.27 6.07 13.86
CA GLN A 278 -2.50 7.24 13.40
C GLN A 278 -3.05 7.87 12.11
N ASN A 279 -3.76 7.09 11.29
CA ASN A 279 -4.24 7.50 9.96
C ASN A 279 -5.74 7.78 9.93
N TYR A 280 -6.51 7.34 10.93
CA TYR A 280 -7.96 7.47 10.97
C TYR A 280 -8.41 8.16 12.27
N GLY A 281 -8.80 9.43 12.15
CA GLY A 281 -9.37 10.20 13.27
C GLY A 281 -10.75 9.72 13.69
N ASN A 282 -11.14 10.03 14.92
CA ASN A 282 -12.47 9.67 15.45
C ASN A 282 -13.60 10.29 14.62
N MET A 283 -14.71 9.56 14.53
CA MET A 283 -15.92 9.96 13.83
C MET A 283 -16.94 10.51 14.84
N SER A 284 -17.19 11.82 14.74
CA SER A 284 -18.19 12.54 15.54
C SER A 284 -19.61 12.32 15.04
N LEU A 285 -20.62 12.64 15.86
CA LEU A 285 -22.03 12.59 15.45
C LEU A 285 -22.32 13.40 14.18
N ASN A 286 -21.70 14.57 14.02
CA ASN A 286 -21.85 15.40 12.81
C ASN A 286 -21.36 14.66 11.55
N GLN A 287 -20.22 13.98 11.63
CA GLN A 287 -19.69 13.17 10.52
C GLN A 287 -20.56 11.95 10.24
N VAL A 288 -21.06 11.27 11.29
CA VAL A 288 -22.03 10.15 11.13
C VAL A 288 -23.28 10.62 10.40
N LEU A 289 -23.71 11.85 10.62
CA LEU A 289 -24.90 12.45 10.00
C LEU A 289 -24.62 13.17 8.67
N ASN A 290 -23.41 13.06 8.12
CA ASN A 290 -23.00 13.70 6.87
C ASN A 290 -23.19 15.23 6.86
N GLY A 291 -22.90 15.92 7.98
CA GLY A 291 -23.01 17.38 8.06
C GLY A 291 -24.38 17.90 8.50
N MET A 292 -25.36 17.02 8.70
CA MET A 292 -26.71 17.42 9.10
C MET A 292 -26.75 17.88 10.57
N ASP A 293 -27.44 19.00 10.83
CA ASP A 293 -27.61 19.49 12.19
C ASP A 293 -28.56 18.58 12.98
N SER A 294 -28.09 18.13 14.14
CA SER A 294 -28.82 17.24 15.03
C SER A 294 -29.13 17.85 16.38
N ARG A 295 -28.65 19.06 16.69
CA ARG A 295 -28.69 19.62 18.07
C ARG A 295 -30.10 19.72 18.63
N THR A 296 -31.08 19.90 17.76
CA THR A 296 -32.51 19.94 18.09
C THR A 296 -33.09 18.59 18.50
N LEU A 297 -32.51 17.47 18.06
CA LEU A 297 -33.01 16.11 18.33
C LEU A 297 -32.07 15.26 19.20
N PHE A 298 -30.78 15.26 18.88
CA PHE A 298 -29.79 14.33 19.38
C PHE A 298 -28.56 15.03 19.94
N THR A 299 -28.12 14.57 21.11
CA THR A 299 -26.85 14.95 21.73
C THR A 299 -26.06 13.71 22.14
N THR A 300 -24.74 13.75 21.96
CA THR A 300 -23.81 12.74 22.47
C THR A 300 -22.46 13.37 22.76
N GLU A 301 -21.75 12.83 23.76
CA GLU A 301 -20.37 13.18 24.08
C GLU A 301 -19.38 12.12 23.56
N GLU A 302 -19.87 10.98 23.08
CA GLU A 302 -19.04 9.89 22.57
C GLU A 302 -18.78 10.06 21.06
N GLU A 303 -17.60 9.61 20.64
CA GLU A 303 -17.22 9.50 19.24
C GLU A 303 -16.85 8.05 18.92
N VAL A 304 -17.03 7.64 17.66
CA VAL A 304 -16.57 6.31 17.22
C VAL A 304 -15.08 6.41 16.87
N PRO A 305 -14.19 5.59 17.46
CA PRO A 305 -12.78 5.59 17.06
C PRO A 305 -12.64 5.26 15.57
N GLY A 306 -11.89 6.08 14.83
CA GLY A 306 -11.80 6.00 13.36
C GLY A 306 -11.32 4.65 12.83
N MET A 307 -10.51 3.95 13.62
CA MET A 307 -10.03 2.59 13.33
C MET A 307 -11.14 1.53 13.26
N PHE A 308 -12.33 1.80 13.81
CA PHE A 308 -13.52 0.93 13.77
C PHE A 308 -14.56 1.46 12.78
N THR A 309 -14.12 1.85 11.58
CA THR A 309 -14.99 2.28 10.49
C THR A 309 -14.77 1.41 9.27
N ARG A 310 -15.74 1.37 8.36
CA ARG A 310 -15.63 0.65 7.09
C ARG A 310 -14.42 1.10 6.28
N ASP A 311 -14.17 2.40 6.23
CA ASP A 311 -13.04 2.98 5.50
C ASP A 311 -11.70 2.56 6.09
N ALA A 312 -11.61 2.40 7.42
CA ALA A 312 -10.43 1.84 8.07
C ALA A 312 -10.25 0.35 7.78
N TRP A 313 -11.34 -0.43 7.79
CA TRP A 313 -11.33 -1.84 7.43
C TRP A 313 -10.80 -2.08 6.01
N GLU A 314 -11.48 -1.50 5.03
CA GLU A 314 -11.19 -1.68 3.59
C GLU A 314 -9.88 -0.98 3.18
N GLY A 315 -9.55 0.13 3.85
CA GLY A 315 -8.35 0.91 3.55
C GLY A 315 -7.07 0.28 4.07
N MET A 316 -7.04 -0.14 5.34
CA MET A 316 -5.80 -0.48 6.05
C MET A 316 -5.86 -1.73 6.94
N VAL A 317 -6.92 -1.94 7.74
CA VAL A 317 -6.95 -3.02 8.75
C VAL A 317 -6.84 -4.39 8.09
N GLU A 318 -7.61 -4.67 7.04
CA GLU A 318 -7.57 -5.97 6.36
C GLU A 318 -6.15 -6.28 5.84
N LYS A 319 -5.51 -5.28 5.23
CA LYS A 319 -4.14 -5.39 4.70
C LYS A 319 -3.10 -5.59 5.79
N GLU A 320 -3.25 -4.92 6.93
CA GLU A 320 -2.34 -5.05 8.07
C GLU A 320 -2.48 -6.41 8.77
N ILE A 321 -3.69 -6.97 8.83
CA ILE A 321 -3.93 -8.36 9.27
C ILE A 321 -3.27 -9.32 8.28
N ASP A 322 -3.49 -9.17 6.97
CA ASP A 322 -2.87 -10.02 5.96
C ASP A 322 -1.35 -9.97 5.98
N LYS A 323 -0.78 -8.78 6.17
CA LYS A 323 0.66 -8.58 6.37
C LYS A 323 1.16 -9.29 7.63
N ALA A 324 0.45 -9.17 8.74
CA ALA A 324 0.82 -9.86 9.98
C ALA A 324 0.79 -11.39 9.83
N VAL A 325 -0.20 -11.92 9.12
CA VAL A 325 -0.36 -13.35 8.82
C VAL A 325 0.75 -13.84 7.89
N LYS A 326 1.06 -13.08 6.83
CA LYS A 326 2.17 -13.38 5.91
C LYS A 326 3.51 -13.37 6.65
N ASN A 327 3.77 -12.33 7.43
CA ASN A 327 4.98 -12.24 8.24
C ASN A 327 5.07 -13.45 9.15
N ARG A 328 4.00 -13.78 9.89
CA ARG A 328 3.96 -14.94 10.79
C ARG A 328 4.28 -16.24 10.08
N ARG A 329 3.74 -16.44 8.88
CA ARG A 329 4.06 -17.58 8.02
C ARG A 329 5.56 -17.62 7.72
N GLU A 330 6.16 -16.51 7.31
CA GLU A 330 7.61 -16.44 7.04
C GLU A 330 8.45 -16.70 8.31
N GLU A 331 8.05 -16.16 9.47
CA GLU A 331 8.77 -16.43 10.73
C GLU A 331 8.76 -17.92 11.04
N ILE A 332 7.60 -18.57 10.92
CA ILE A 332 7.47 -20.00 11.23
C ILE A 332 8.17 -20.85 10.16
N ASP A 333 7.87 -20.65 8.88
CA ASP A 333 8.26 -21.52 7.77
C ASP A 333 9.77 -21.74 7.65
N TRP A 334 10.58 -20.71 7.87
CA TRP A 334 12.02 -20.82 7.64
C TRP A 334 12.92 -20.17 8.69
N VAL A 335 12.45 -19.19 9.46
CA VAL A 335 13.27 -18.54 10.50
C VAL A 335 13.27 -19.37 11.78
N LEU A 336 12.10 -19.69 12.31
CA LEU A 336 11.92 -20.35 13.61
C LEU A 336 11.84 -21.88 13.50
N THR A 337 11.40 -22.43 12.36
CA THR A 337 11.37 -23.89 12.15
C THR A 337 12.37 -24.33 11.09
N ASP A 338 12.69 -25.63 11.11
CA ASP A 338 13.58 -26.27 10.15
C ASP A 338 12.81 -26.84 8.93
N GLY A 339 11.84 -26.08 8.41
CA GLY A 339 11.14 -26.33 7.13
C GLY A 339 10.39 -27.67 6.99
N GLY A 340 10.29 -28.49 8.05
CA GLY A 340 9.69 -29.83 7.96
C GLY A 340 9.19 -30.45 9.26
N LYS A 341 9.33 -29.78 10.41
CA LYS A 341 8.73 -30.22 11.68
C LYS A 341 7.80 -29.13 12.22
N GLN A 342 6.59 -29.06 11.67
CA GLN A 342 5.49 -28.34 12.31
C GLN A 342 5.15 -29.05 13.61
N GLN A 343 5.37 -28.39 14.74
CA GLN A 343 4.95 -28.88 16.03
C GLN A 343 3.47 -28.49 16.26
N ALA A 344 2.70 -29.36 16.89
CA ALA A 344 1.23 -29.34 16.96
C ALA A 344 0.59 -28.11 17.66
N ASN A 345 1.38 -27.15 18.15
CA ASN A 345 0.89 -25.97 18.88
C ASN A 345 1.00 -24.65 18.10
N ASP A 346 1.49 -24.67 16.85
CA ASP A 346 1.53 -23.46 16.03
C ASP A 346 0.14 -23.13 15.44
N ILE A 347 -0.34 -21.90 15.71
CA ILE A 347 -1.57 -21.38 15.11
C ILE A 347 -1.34 -21.25 13.60
N SER A 348 -2.07 -22.02 12.79
CA SER A 348 -2.04 -21.88 11.33
C SER A 348 -2.25 -20.43 10.92
N PRO A 349 -1.56 -19.90 9.89
CA PRO A 349 -1.75 -18.53 9.42
C PRO A 349 -3.24 -18.17 9.18
N GLU A 350 -4.02 -19.14 8.70
CA GLU A 350 -5.46 -19.05 8.45
C GLU A 350 -6.25 -18.87 9.76
N VAL A 351 -5.91 -19.64 10.80
CA VAL A 351 -6.54 -19.53 12.13
C VAL A 351 -6.16 -18.19 12.77
N LEU A 352 -4.93 -17.72 12.60
CA LEU A 352 -4.51 -16.41 13.09
C LEU A 352 -5.28 -15.28 12.40
N LYS A 353 -5.44 -15.34 11.06
CA LYS A 353 -6.25 -14.36 10.31
C LYS A 353 -7.66 -14.30 10.86
N GLN A 354 -8.30 -15.47 11.02
CA GLN A 354 -9.66 -15.58 11.54
C GLN A 354 -9.78 -14.96 12.94
N ARG A 355 -8.92 -15.33 13.88
CA ARG A 355 -8.96 -14.81 15.26
C ARG A 355 -8.75 -13.30 15.33
N LEU A 356 -7.78 -12.76 14.58
CA LEU A 356 -7.54 -11.32 14.50
C LEU A 356 -8.75 -10.58 13.92
N SER A 357 -9.38 -11.12 12.87
CA SER A 357 -10.59 -10.54 12.29
C SER A 357 -11.78 -10.61 13.25
N GLU A 358 -12.04 -11.76 13.88
CA GLU A 358 -13.12 -11.92 14.87
C GLU A 358 -12.97 -10.96 16.04
N ARG A 359 -11.74 -10.83 16.57
CA ARG A 359 -11.44 -9.87 17.63
C ARG A 359 -11.66 -8.43 17.17
N TYR A 360 -11.20 -8.08 15.97
CA TYR A 360 -11.44 -6.76 15.40
C TYR A 360 -12.93 -6.45 15.28
N PHE A 361 -13.74 -7.36 14.75
CA PHE A 361 -15.18 -7.12 14.58
C PHE A 361 -15.95 -7.12 15.90
N THR A 362 -15.45 -7.83 16.92
CA THR A 362 -15.96 -7.72 18.29
C THR A 362 -15.76 -6.31 18.83
N ASP A 363 -14.54 -5.77 18.75
CA ASP A 363 -14.22 -4.41 19.22
C ASP A 363 -14.92 -3.33 18.38
N TYR A 364 -15.02 -3.55 17.06
CA TYR A 364 -15.78 -2.70 16.14
C TYR A 364 -17.24 -2.59 16.58
N SER A 365 -17.87 -3.74 16.82
CA SER A 365 -19.28 -3.78 17.21
C SER A 365 -19.52 -3.10 18.56
N ALA A 366 -18.61 -3.28 19.52
CA ALA A 366 -18.67 -2.64 20.83
C ALA A 366 -18.53 -1.12 20.73
N ALA A 367 -17.58 -0.61 19.92
CA ALA A 367 -17.39 0.82 19.71
C ALA A 367 -18.65 1.49 19.15
N TRP A 368 -19.26 0.89 18.12
CA TRP A 368 -20.48 1.40 17.52
C TRP A 368 -21.69 1.31 18.45
N LEU A 369 -21.85 0.20 19.19
CA LEU A 369 -22.94 0.08 20.16
C LEU A 369 -22.80 1.09 21.29
N ASN A 370 -21.59 1.36 21.79
CA ASN A 370 -21.36 2.38 22.81
C ASN A 370 -21.75 3.78 22.30
N PHE A 371 -21.34 4.13 21.08
CA PHE A 371 -21.73 5.38 20.44
C PHE A 371 -23.25 5.49 20.23
N LEU A 372 -23.90 4.46 19.68
CA LEU A 372 -25.35 4.49 19.45
C LEU A 372 -26.14 4.56 20.77
N ASN A 373 -25.63 3.92 21.81
CA ASN A 373 -26.26 3.90 23.13
C ASN A 373 -26.01 5.18 23.94
N SER A 374 -25.05 6.03 23.58
CA SER A 374 -24.82 7.32 24.23
C SER A 374 -25.66 8.45 23.63
N ILE A 375 -26.27 8.24 22.45
CA ILE A 375 -27.17 9.22 21.83
C ILE A 375 -28.39 9.44 22.74
N SER A 376 -28.58 10.69 23.14
CA SER A 376 -29.67 11.13 23.99
C SER A 376 -30.60 12.09 23.24
N TRP A 377 -31.89 12.03 23.57
CA TRP A 377 -32.89 12.93 22.99
C TRP A 377 -32.85 14.30 23.68
N THR A 378 -32.79 15.38 22.90
CA THR A 378 -32.84 16.76 23.42
C THR A 378 -34.24 17.05 23.98
N ARG A 379 -34.31 17.45 25.25
CA ARG A 379 -35.59 17.75 25.90
C ARG A 379 -36.23 19.02 25.34
N ALA A 380 -37.46 18.91 24.85
CA ALA A 380 -38.30 20.04 24.47
C ALA A 380 -38.85 20.78 25.71
N GLU A 381 -38.96 22.11 25.62
CA GLU A 381 -39.48 22.96 26.71
C GLU A 381 -40.95 23.36 26.46
N SER A 382 -41.38 23.38 25.19
CA SER A 382 -42.73 23.74 24.79
C SER A 382 -43.37 22.72 23.84
N MET A 383 -44.70 22.80 23.66
CA MET A 383 -45.41 22.01 22.65
C MET A 383 -44.97 22.37 21.24
N SER A 384 -44.59 23.64 20.99
CA SER A 384 -44.06 24.08 19.69
C SER A 384 -42.76 23.36 19.40
N ASP A 385 -41.85 23.28 20.38
CA ASP A 385 -40.57 22.60 20.22
C ASP A 385 -40.78 21.10 19.93
N VAL A 386 -41.77 20.46 20.58
CA VAL A 386 -42.14 19.07 20.28
C VAL A 386 -42.62 18.94 18.83
N ILE A 387 -43.46 19.84 18.35
CA ILE A 387 -43.91 19.85 16.96
C ILE A 387 -42.73 20.03 15.99
N ASP A 388 -41.80 20.93 16.29
CA ASP A 388 -40.61 21.18 15.48
C ASP A 388 -39.68 19.96 15.47
N GLN A 389 -39.47 19.33 16.62
CA GLN A 389 -38.70 18.08 16.74
C GLN A 389 -39.35 16.94 15.94
N LEU A 390 -40.66 16.73 16.07
CA LEU A 390 -41.37 15.69 15.29
C LEU A 390 -41.40 16.01 13.80
N THR A 391 -41.39 17.30 13.43
CA THR A 391 -41.28 17.76 12.04
C THR A 391 -39.95 17.36 11.45
N LEU A 392 -38.86 17.68 12.13
CA LEU A 392 -37.51 17.35 11.69
C LEU A 392 -37.29 15.83 11.68
N LEU A 393 -37.77 15.11 12.71
CA LEU A 393 -37.65 13.66 12.79
C LEU A 393 -38.31 12.94 11.60
N ALA A 394 -39.48 13.40 11.19
CA ALA A 394 -40.26 12.80 10.10
C ALA A 394 -39.94 13.36 8.70
N ASP A 395 -39.05 14.36 8.59
CA ASP A 395 -38.69 14.94 7.30
C ASP A 395 -37.89 13.94 6.43
N ALA A 396 -38.38 13.65 5.22
CA ALA A 396 -37.77 12.65 4.36
C ALA A 396 -36.36 13.00 3.86
N ARG A 397 -35.97 14.29 3.88
CA ARG A 397 -34.70 14.78 3.34
C ARG A 397 -33.73 15.22 4.44
N GLN A 398 -34.26 15.81 5.50
CA GLN A 398 -33.49 16.44 6.56
C GLN A 398 -33.57 15.71 7.90
N SER A 399 -34.15 14.51 7.96
CA SER A 399 -34.21 13.74 9.21
C SER A 399 -32.83 13.22 9.64
N PRO A 400 -32.32 13.67 10.81
CA PRO A 400 -31.09 13.13 11.38
C PRO A 400 -31.21 11.65 11.73
N LEU A 401 -32.43 11.16 12.03
CA LEU A 401 -32.64 9.73 12.29
C LEU A 401 -32.45 8.90 11.02
N ILE A 402 -33.00 9.35 9.89
CA ILE A 402 -32.79 8.66 8.60
C ILE A 402 -31.31 8.67 8.22
N ALA A 403 -30.63 9.81 8.36
CA ALA A 403 -29.19 9.92 8.11
C ALA A 403 -28.39 8.96 8.99
N LEU A 404 -28.65 8.93 10.30
CA LEU A 404 -28.01 8.00 11.24
C LEU A 404 -28.23 6.54 10.82
N MET A 405 -29.47 6.15 10.53
CA MET A 405 -29.81 4.78 10.16
C MET A 405 -29.15 4.36 8.84
N ASN A 406 -29.01 5.28 7.87
CA ASN A 406 -28.28 5.02 6.63
C ASN A 406 -26.78 4.81 6.87
N THR A 407 -26.17 5.62 7.74
CA THR A 407 -24.76 5.45 8.10
C THR A 407 -24.54 4.14 8.87
N VAL A 408 -25.39 3.81 9.84
CA VAL A 408 -25.29 2.52 10.54
C VAL A 408 -25.51 1.36 9.58
N LYS A 409 -26.40 1.49 8.59
CA LYS A 409 -26.54 0.50 7.52
C LYS A 409 -25.24 0.33 6.74
N TYR A 410 -24.64 1.43 6.28
CA TYR A 410 -23.38 1.39 5.52
C TYR A 410 -22.24 0.74 6.31
N GLN A 411 -22.13 1.06 7.59
CA GLN A 411 -21.09 0.59 8.50
C GLN A 411 -21.34 -0.87 8.95
N GLY A 412 -22.58 -1.23 9.25
CA GLY A 412 -22.98 -2.60 9.62
C GLY A 412 -22.83 -3.62 8.49
N GLN A 413 -22.69 -3.16 7.25
CA GLN A 413 -22.41 -4.01 6.07
C GLN A 413 -20.91 -4.16 5.77
N THR A 414 -20.02 -3.70 6.66
CA THR A 414 -18.57 -3.86 6.50
C THR A 414 -18.20 -5.34 6.37
N ALA A 415 -17.31 -5.65 5.42
CA ALA A 415 -16.81 -6.99 5.14
C ALA A 415 -17.88 -8.03 4.74
N GLN A 416 -19.10 -7.60 4.36
CA GLN A 416 -20.07 -8.50 3.74
C GLN A 416 -19.52 -8.99 2.39
N LYS A 417 -19.33 -10.31 2.28
CA LYS A 417 -18.89 -10.94 1.03
C LYS A 417 -20.09 -11.09 0.10
N GLY A 418 -20.39 -10.04 -0.66
CA GLY A 418 -21.32 -10.17 -1.79
C GLY A 418 -20.67 -11.04 -2.87
N ARG A 419 -21.14 -12.28 -3.05
CA ARG A 419 -20.71 -13.13 -4.18
C ARG A 419 -21.17 -12.61 -5.55
N ALA A 420 -21.80 -11.43 -5.59
CA ALA A 420 -22.59 -10.95 -6.73
C ALA A 420 -21.91 -9.90 -7.63
N LEU A 421 -20.62 -9.57 -7.44
CA LEU A 421 -19.92 -8.65 -8.36
C LEU A 421 -18.88 -9.35 -9.22
N THR A 422 -18.10 -10.29 -8.69
CA THR A 422 -17.08 -11.00 -9.47
C THR A 422 -17.67 -12.15 -10.31
N GLU A 423 -18.58 -12.96 -9.78
CA GLU A 423 -19.19 -14.05 -10.55
C GLU A 423 -20.19 -13.52 -11.59
N THR A 424 -20.89 -12.40 -11.30
CA THR A 424 -21.84 -11.78 -12.24
C THR A 424 -21.14 -11.07 -13.39
N LEU A 425 -19.99 -10.41 -13.17
CA LEU A 425 -19.16 -9.85 -14.25
C LEU A 425 -18.53 -10.95 -15.11
N VAL A 426 -18.11 -12.07 -14.51
CA VAL A 426 -17.55 -13.21 -15.24
C VAL A 426 -18.62 -13.98 -16.02
N LYS A 427 -19.81 -14.18 -15.44
CA LYS A 427 -20.96 -14.79 -16.14
C LYS A 427 -21.53 -13.88 -17.22
N SER A 428 -21.68 -12.58 -16.98
CA SER A 428 -22.15 -11.65 -18.03
C SER A 428 -21.12 -11.48 -19.14
N ALA A 429 -19.82 -11.58 -18.86
CA ALA A 429 -18.80 -11.70 -19.90
C ALA A 429 -18.93 -13.04 -20.67
N GLN A 430 -19.13 -14.17 -19.98
CA GLN A 430 -19.29 -15.48 -20.63
C GLN A 430 -20.60 -15.62 -21.44
N GLU A 431 -21.70 -15.00 -21.01
CA GLU A 431 -22.98 -15.01 -21.72
C GLU A 431 -23.00 -14.09 -22.94
N VAL A 432 -22.21 -13.01 -22.95
CA VAL A 432 -22.04 -12.15 -24.14
C VAL A 432 -21.21 -12.85 -25.23
N PHE A 433 -20.36 -13.83 -24.88
CA PHE A 433 -19.59 -14.64 -25.83
C PHE A 433 -20.21 -16.03 -26.13
N GLY A 434 -21.29 -16.41 -25.44
CA GLY A 434 -21.89 -17.74 -25.52
C GLY A 434 -23.24 -17.75 -26.23
N SER A 435 -23.26 -17.86 -27.56
CA SER A 435 -24.49 -18.07 -28.32
C SER A 435 -25.06 -19.49 -28.10
N LYS A 436 -26.07 -19.62 -27.23
CA LYS A 436 -27.26 -20.47 -27.40
C LYS A 436 -28.14 -20.44 -26.14
N ALA A 437 -29.28 -19.78 -26.25
CA ALA A 437 -30.36 -19.85 -25.27
C ALA A 437 -30.86 -21.30 -25.10
N LYS A 438 -30.67 -21.86 -23.91
CA LYS A 438 -31.41 -23.03 -23.44
C LYS A 438 -32.20 -22.59 -22.21
N ARG A 439 -33.52 -22.77 -22.27
CA ARG A 439 -34.48 -22.49 -21.19
C ARG A 439 -33.95 -23.05 -19.86
N LEU A 440 -33.83 -22.18 -18.86
CA LEU A 440 -33.65 -22.60 -17.47
C LEU A 440 -35.03 -22.82 -16.86
N ASP A 441 -35.29 -24.09 -16.53
CA ASP A 441 -36.26 -24.44 -15.50
C ASP A 441 -35.75 -23.96 -14.13
N ALA A 442 -36.72 -23.70 -13.24
CA ALA A 442 -36.58 -23.02 -11.96
C ALA A 442 -35.35 -23.46 -11.12
N ILE A 443 -34.51 -22.48 -10.78
CA ILE A 443 -33.49 -22.59 -9.74
C ILE A 443 -34.18 -22.44 -8.38
N PRO A 444 -33.91 -23.30 -7.37
CA PRO A 444 -34.42 -23.11 -6.02
C PRO A 444 -33.87 -21.80 -5.43
N MET A 445 -34.75 -20.91 -4.96
CA MET A 445 -34.37 -19.78 -4.11
C MET A 445 -33.98 -20.33 -2.74
N ASP A 446 -32.67 -20.45 -2.50
CA ASP A 446 -32.11 -20.55 -1.16
C ASP A 446 -31.80 -19.11 -0.68
N ASP A 447 -32.04 -18.79 0.58
CA ASP A 447 -31.98 -17.44 1.17
C ASP A 447 -30.63 -16.73 0.92
N ASP A 448 -30.59 -15.88 -0.12
CA ASP A 448 -29.40 -15.23 -0.69
C ASP A 448 -29.02 -13.93 0.06
N THR A 449 -29.00 -13.97 1.40
CA THR A 449 -28.54 -12.82 2.21
C THR A 449 -27.02 -12.90 2.43
N PRO A 450 -26.22 -11.92 1.96
CA PRO A 450 -24.77 -11.91 2.18
C PRO A 450 -24.45 -11.90 3.69
N VAL A 451 -23.79 -12.95 4.18
CA VAL A 451 -23.40 -13.06 5.58
C VAL A 451 -22.11 -12.28 5.84
N GLY A 452 -22.17 -11.32 6.76
CA GLY A 452 -21.05 -10.51 7.25
C GLY A 452 -20.74 -10.76 8.73
N PRO A 453 -19.51 -10.44 9.19
CA PRO A 453 -19.09 -10.65 10.58
C PRO A 453 -19.86 -9.78 11.58
N LEU A 454 -20.55 -8.73 11.11
CA LEU A 454 -21.32 -7.79 11.89
C LEU A 454 -22.82 -8.13 11.97
N ASP A 455 -23.29 -9.12 11.21
CA ASP A 455 -24.72 -9.45 11.12
C ASP A 455 -25.28 -9.89 12.48
N GLY A 456 -24.51 -10.61 13.28
CA GLY A 456 -24.91 -11.01 14.63
C GLY A 456 -25.27 -9.83 15.55
N THR A 457 -24.66 -8.65 15.33
CA THR A 457 -24.90 -7.45 16.13
C THR A 457 -25.91 -6.50 15.48
N PHE A 458 -25.81 -6.28 14.17
CA PHE A 458 -26.58 -5.24 13.49
C PHE A 458 -27.80 -5.77 12.73
N ALA A 459 -27.96 -7.08 12.49
CA ALA A 459 -29.07 -7.61 11.71
C ALA A 459 -30.47 -7.15 12.18
N PRO A 460 -30.80 -7.10 13.49
CA PRO A 460 -32.11 -6.59 13.93
C PRO A 460 -32.37 -5.15 13.48
N LEU A 461 -31.36 -4.28 13.61
CA LEU A 461 -31.46 -2.88 13.20
C LEU A 461 -31.53 -2.76 11.67
N LEU A 462 -30.70 -3.52 10.95
CA LEU A 462 -30.69 -3.53 9.49
C LEU A 462 -32.05 -3.98 8.92
N ARG A 463 -32.70 -4.97 9.52
CA ARG A 463 -34.05 -5.40 9.13
C ARG A 463 -35.07 -4.27 9.24
N ILE A 464 -35.05 -3.49 10.32
CA ILE A 464 -35.99 -2.36 10.52
C ILE A 464 -35.77 -1.25 9.49
N VAL A 465 -34.51 -0.98 9.15
CA VAL A 465 -34.12 0.06 8.17
C VAL A 465 -34.40 -0.38 6.73
N GLN A 466 -34.25 -1.67 6.43
CA GLN A 466 -34.43 -2.23 5.09
C GLN A 466 -35.88 -2.65 4.78
N ALA A 467 -36.69 -2.96 5.81
CA ALA A 467 -38.07 -3.37 5.65
C ALA A 467 -38.87 -2.33 4.84
N THR A 468 -39.44 -2.78 3.72
CA THR A 468 -40.36 -1.98 2.90
C THR A 468 -41.80 -2.32 3.26
N THR A 469 -42.72 -1.37 3.06
CA THR A 469 -44.16 -1.53 3.37
C THR A 469 -44.88 -2.63 2.58
N LYS A 470 -44.21 -3.29 1.62
CA LYS A 470 -44.79 -4.34 0.76
C LYS A 470 -44.51 -5.77 1.26
N GLU A 471 -43.55 -5.96 2.14
CA GLU A 471 -43.29 -7.27 2.76
C GLU A 471 -44.23 -7.43 3.96
N SER A 472 -45.04 -8.49 3.94
CA SER A 472 -46.01 -8.96 4.94
C SER A 472 -46.24 -8.07 6.17
N GLY A 473 -47.48 -7.62 6.38
CA GLY A 473 -47.92 -6.59 7.33
C GLY A 473 -47.59 -6.75 8.83
N ASP A 474 -46.78 -7.74 9.21
CA ASP A 474 -46.24 -7.96 10.56
C ASP A 474 -44.77 -7.49 10.74
N ASN A 475 -44.07 -7.07 9.68
CA ASN A 475 -42.69 -6.59 9.82
C ASN A 475 -42.59 -5.14 10.31
N LEU A 476 -41.87 -4.95 11.42
CA LEU A 476 -41.54 -3.62 11.97
C LEU A 476 -40.63 -2.85 11.00
N SER A 477 -41.07 -1.67 10.54
CA SER A 477 -40.28 -0.78 9.69
C SER A 477 -40.15 0.64 10.25
N LEU A 478 -39.01 1.26 9.96
CA LEU A 478 -38.74 2.68 10.26
C LEU A 478 -39.72 3.60 9.53
N GLN A 479 -40.08 3.26 8.29
CA GLN A 479 -40.99 4.06 7.46
C GLN A 479 -42.40 4.14 8.07
N THR A 480 -42.91 3.01 8.57
CA THR A 480 -44.19 2.96 9.29
C THR A 480 -44.11 3.77 10.59
N TYR A 481 -42.99 3.72 11.31
CA TYR A 481 -42.78 4.56 12.51
C TYR A 481 -42.84 6.05 12.17
N LEU A 482 -42.09 6.52 11.17
CA LEU A 482 -42.07 7.93 10.76
C LEU A 482 -43.44 8.42 10.26
N THR A 483 -44.20 7.54 9.59
CA THR A 483 -45.59 7.83 9.18
C THR A 483 -46.49 8.02 10.40
N ARG A 484 -46.36 7.16 11.42
CA ARG A 484 -47.11 7.27 12.68
C ARG A 484 -46.73 8.55 13.45
N VAL A 485 -45.43 8.87 13.53
CA VAL A 485 -44.92 10.14 14.08
C VAL A 485 -45.53 11.35 13.38
N THR A 486 -45.65 11.31 12.05
CA THR A 486 -46.28 12.39 11.27
C THR A 486 -47.74 12.61 11.66
N ARG A 487 -48.50 11.53 11.92
CA ARG A 487 -49.89 11.63 12.41
C ARG A 487 -49.97 12.28 13.78
N VAL A 488 -49.08 11.89 14.70
CA VAL A 488 -48.98 12.52 16.03
C VAL A 488 -48.68 14.01 15.89
N ARG A 489 -47.70 14.38 15.05
CA ARG A 489 -47.38 15.79 14.77
C ARG A 489 -48.59 16.57 14.29
N LEU A 490 -49.31 16.07 13.28
CA LEU A 490 -50.49 16.76 12.72
C LEU A 490 -51.58 16.95 13.78
N LYS A 491 -51.77 15.97 14.67
CA LYS A 491 -52.73 16.06 15.78
C LYS A 491 -52.32 17.11 16.81
N LEU A 492 -51.04 17.18 17.16
CA LEU A 492 -50.52 18.23 18.05
C LEU A 492 -50.64 19.62 17.42
N GLN A 493 -50.37 19.75 16.12
CA GLN A 493 -50.56 21.00 15.38
C GLN A 493 -52.02 21.46 15.39
N GLN A 494 -52.97 20.56 15.16
CA GLN A 494 -54.41 20.86 15.24
C GLN A 494 -54.80 21.39 16.62
N ILE A 495 -54.22 20.85 17.69
CA ILE A 495 -54.49 21.29 19.07
C ILE A 495 -53.91 22.68 19.32
N THR A 496 -52.67 22.93 18.87
CA THR A 496 -52.03 24.24 19.07
C THR A 496 -52.65 25.35 18.23
N SER A 497 -53.25 25.02 17.08
CA SER A 497 -53.94 25.97 16.19
C SER A 497 -55.44 26.09 16.45
N ALA A 498 -55.99 25.39 17.46
CA ALA A 498 -57.40 25.45 17.80
C ALA A 498 -57.79 26.82 18.41
N PRO A 499 -59.06 27.24 18.30
CA PRO A 499 -59.55 28.46 18.95
C PRO A 499 -59.38 28.45 20.47
N ASP A 500 -59.44 27.27 21.10
CA ASP A 500 -59.14 27.05 22.52
C ASP A 500 -58.16 25.86 22.69
N PRO A 501 -56.84 26.13 22.66
CA PRO A 501 -55.81 25.10 22.80
C PRO A 501 -55.81 24.41 24.17
N GLN A 502 -56.23 25.10 25.24
CA GLN A 502 -56.20 24.55 26.59
C GLN A 502 -57.29 23.49 26.77
N ALA A 503 -58.52 23.79 26.36
CA ALA A 503 -59.62 22.83 26.39
C ALA A 503 -59.31 21.58 25.55
N MET A 504 -58.73 21.77 24.36
CA MET A 504 -58.40 20.65 23.48
C MET A 504 -57.24 19.79 24.00
N THR A 505 -56.26 20.40 24.68
CA THR A 505 -55.18 19.67 25.37
C THR A 505 -55.71 18.82 26.53
N GLN A 506 -56.63 19.36 27.34
CA GLN A 506 -57.28 18.60 28.43
C GLN A 506 -58.10 17.42 27.90
N SER A 507 -58.83 17.64 26.80
CA SER A 507 -59.57 16.58 26.10
C SER A 507 -58.64 15.46 25.60
N LEU A 508 -57.51 15.83 24.98
CA LEU A 508 -56.52 14.85 24.54
C LEU A 508 -55.96 14.04 25.73
N ALA A 509 -55.56 14.72 26.81
CA ALA A 509 -55.04 14.07 28.00
C ALA A 509 -56.04 13.08 28.59
N LYS A 510 -57.31 13.47 28.73
CA LYS A 510 -58.40 12.59 29.19
C LYS A 510 -58.55 11.37 28.29
N THR A 511 -58.54 11.57 26.97
CA THR A 511 -58.65 10.50 25.99
C THR A 511 -57.45 9.53 26.05
N VAL A 512 -56.24 10.02 26.32
CA VAL A 512 -55.04 9.20 26.55
C VAL A 512 -55.17 8.39 27.84
N PHE A 513 -55.64 8.98 28.95
CA PHE A 513 -55.85 8.28 30.22
C PHE A 513 -56.96 7.21 30.14
N GLU A 514 -57.98 7.44 29.32
CA GLU A 514 -59.03 6.47 29.03
C GLU A 514 -58.60 5.37 28.04
N GLY A 515 -57.37 5.42 27.51
CA GLY A 515 -56.85 4.44 26.54
C GLY A 515 -57.46 4.56 25.13
N LYS A 516 -58.12 5.69 24.83
CA LYS A 516 -58.85 5.91 23.56
C LYS A 516 -58.07 6.76 22.56
N ALA A 517 -56.90 7.29 22.93
CA ALA A 517 -56.09 8.16 22.08
C ALA A 517 -55.16 7.37 21.16
N ILE A 518 -55.78 6.57 20.29
CA ILE A 518 -55.17 5.58 19.39
C ILE A 518 -53.88 6.10 18.73
N ASP A 519 -53.87 7.33 18.17
CA ASP A 519 -52.68 7.84 17.48
C ASP A 519 -51.43 8.01 18.39
N LEU A 520 -51.59 8.45 19.64
CA LEU A 520 -50.44 8.66 20.54
C LEU A 520 -50.03 7.36 21.24
N THR A 521 -51.00 6.59 21.71
CA THR A 521 -50.73 5.33 22.41
C THR A 521 -50.18 4.28 21.45
N ASP A 522 -50.77 4.11 20.26
CA ASP A 522 -50.30 3.12 19.29
C ASP A 522 -48.93 3.47 18.70
N THR A 523 -48.63 4.77 18.53
CA THR A 523 -47.31 5.20 18.02
C THR A 523 -46.22 4.91 19.05
N ARG A 524 -46.50 5.15 20.34
CA ARG A 524 -45.59 4.82 21.43
C ARG A 524 -45.40 3.31 21.56
N ASP A 525 -46.47 2.54 21.46
CA ASP A 525 -46.40 1.08 21.56
C ASP A 525 -45.64 0.49 20.37
N TYR A 526 -45.87 0.99 19.16
CA TYR A 526 -45.12 0.61 17.97
C TYR A 526 -43.62 0.95 18.09
N GLY A 527 -43.29 2.14 18.61
CA GLY A 527 -41.89 2.50 18.91
C GLY A 527 -41.27 1.59 19.98
N SER A 528 -42.05 1.17 20.98
CA SER A 528 -41.61 0.23 22.02
C SER A 528 -41.38 -1.19 21.47
N LEU A 529 -42.16 -1.60 20.47
CA LEU A 529 -41.95 -2.87 19.76
C LEU A 529 -40.67 -2.85 18.90
N ILE A 530 -40.42 -1.76 18.17
CA ILE A 530 -39.15 -1.55 17.46
C ILE A 530 -37.98 -1.63 18.44
N ALA A 531 -38.06 -0.89 19.55
CA ALA A 531 -37.08 -0.90 20.62
C ALA A 531 -36.79 -2.30 21.16
N ALA A 532 -37.85 -3.06 21.49
CA ALA A 532 -37.72 -4.41 22.01
C ALA A 532 -37.14 -5.40 20.99
N SER A 533 -37.45 -5.23 19.70
CA SER A 533 -36.96 -6.09 18.62
C SER A 533 -35.45 -6.00 18.40
N MET A 534 -34.79 -4.94 18.88
CA MET A 534 -33.34 -4.75 18.79
C MET A 534 -32.55 -5.53 19.87
N GLY A 535 -33.23 -6.23 20.80
CA GLY A 535 -32.60 -7.05 21.82
C GLY A 535 -31.92 -6.27 22.96
N LYS A 536 -31.28 -6.98 23.91
CA LYS A 536 -30.64 -6.38 25.11
C LYS A 536 -29.48 -5.42 24.78
N SER A 537 -28.89 -5.50 23.59
CA SER A 537 -27.76 -4.66 23.16
C SER A 537 -28.18 -3.27 22.66
N GLY A 538 -29.47 -3.07 22.34
CA GLY A 538 -30.05 -1.81 21.83
C GLY A 538 -30.77 -0.96 22.88
N LEU A 539 -30.47 -1.16 24.17
CA LEU A 539 -31.22 -0.59 25.30
C LEU A 539 -31.30 0.95 25.32
N ALA A 540 -30.45 1.68 24.60
CA ALA A 540 -30.56 3.16 24.53
C ALA A 540 -31.21 3.72 23.26
N LEU A 541 -31.21 3.01 22.13
CA LEU A 541 -32.15 3.30 21.02
C LEU A 541 -33.60 3.07 21.48
N ALA A 542 -33.80 2.12 22.39
CA ALA A 542 -35.05 1.96 23.12
C ALA A 542 -35.42 3.17 24.00
N VAL A 543 -34.44 3.91 24.54
CA VAL A 543 -34.68 5.17 25.27
C VAL A 543 -35.08 6.29 24.30
N ILE A 544 -34.54 6.36 23.09
CA ILE A 544 -34.99 7.32 22.08
C ILE A 544 -36.46 7.07 21.69
N CYS A 545 -36.86 5.80 21.50
CA CYS A 545 -38.27 5.46 21.22
C CYS A 545 -39.21 5.50 22.44
N SER A 546 -38.70 5.39 23.68
CA SER A 546 -39.52 5.32 24.91
C SER A 546 -39.44 6.54 25.84
N SER A 547 -38.54 7.51 25.57
CA SER A 547 -38.32 8.69 26.42
C SER A 547 -39.42 9.76 26.37
N SER A 548 -40.58 9.44 25.79
CA SER A 548 -41.84 10.03 26.21
C SER A 548 -42.16 9.57 27.65
N ARG A 549 -41.39 10.07 28.64
CA ARG A 549 -41.57 9.84 30.08
C ARG A 549 -42.79 10.64 30.58
N TRP A 550 -43.96 10.39 30.00
CA TRP A 550 -45.24 11.05 30.29
C TRP A 550 -45.89 10.61 31.61
N SER A 551 -45.21 9.85 32.46
CA SER A 551 -45.84 9.18 33.62
C SER A 551 -45.40 9.71 35.00
N ARG A 552 -44.25 10.38 35.15
CA ARG A 552 -43.72 10.71 36.50
C ARG A 552 -43.81 12.18 36.95
N HIS A 553 -44.24 13.12 36.10
CA HIS A 553 -44.33 14.54 36.49
C HIS A 553 -45.74 15.13 36.55
N GLY A 554 -46.77 14.43 36.06
CA GLY A 554 -48.17 14.83 36.22
C GLY A 554 -48.70 14.79 37.66
N ARG A 555 -47.92 14.31 38.65
CA ARG A 555 -48.32 14.30 40.06
C ARG A 555 -47.69 15.39 40.93
N ARG A 556 -46.67 16.12 40.43
CA ARG A 556 -46.00 17.19 41.20
C ARG A 556 -46.35 18.60 40.74
N TYR A 557 -46.83 18.78 39.50
CA TYR A 557 -47.28 20.09 39.01
C TYR A 557 -48.74 20.43 39.34
N TRP A 558 -49.52 19.47 39.85
CA TRP A 558 -50.94 19.67 40.18
C TRP A 558 -51.23 19.81 41.68
N ASN A 559 -50.19 19.81 42.53
CA ASN A 559 -50.32 19.94 43.99
C ASN A 559 -49.64 21.19 44.57
N ARG A 560 -49.32 22.18 43.74
CA ARG A 560 -48.89 23.50 44.20
C ARG A 560 -49.58 24.59 43.39
N GLN A 561 -50.77 24.95 43.84
CA GLN A 561 -51.19 26.33 44.08
C GLN A 561 -52.55 26.31 44.80
N PRO A 562 -52.79 27.11 45.84
CA PRO A 562 -53.92 28.03 45.84
C PRO A 562 -53.67 29.17 44.85
#